data_AF-A0A1H7LMS0-F1
#
_entry.id   AF-A0A1H7LMS0-F1
#
_cell.length_a   1.000
_cell.length_b   1.000
_cell.length_c   1.000
_cell.angle_alpha   90.00
_cell.angle_beta   90.00
_cell.angle_gamma   90.00
#
_symmetry.space_group_name_H-M   'P 1'
#
loop_
_entity.id
_entity.type
_entity.pdbx_description
1 polymer ?
#
loop_
_entity_poly.entity_id
_entity_poly.type
_entity_poly.pdbx_seq_one_letter_code
_entity_poly.pdbx_strand_id
1 'polypeptide(L)'
;MNMQARIQSKEQVKKASGIALWSILNLTFLPGLSFIMLLLQRSKVQPESLSARHLGFAIKLNLAAAAALIFVSILMIMLGGFNSGWTWVFVITYFVLVHTVFIVIAVWALIRAWAGNTVLSK
;
A
#
# COMPACT_ATOMS: atom_id res chain seq x y z
N MET A 1 13.35 -26.43 15.59
CA MET A 1 12.08 -25.67 15.46
C MET A 1 10.92 -26.67 15.44
N ASN A 2 9.98 -26.59 16.38
CA ASN A 2 8.88 -27.55 16.49
C ASN A 2 7.82 -27.33 15.38
N MET A 3 6.94 -28.32 15.17
CA MET A 3 5.94 -28.30 14.10
C MET A 3 4.93 -27.14 14.25
N GLN A 4 4.54 -26.81 15.48
CA GLN A 4 3.62 -25.72 15.77
C GLN A 4 4.20 -24.35 15.41
N ALA A 5 5.47 -24.09 15.70
CA ALA A 5 6.17 -22.87 15.33
C ALA A 5 6.29 -22.71 13.81
N ARG A 6 6.48 -23.81 13.06
CA ARG A 6 6.45 -23.80 11.59
C ARG A 6 5.07 -23.40 11.06
N ILE A 7 3.99 -23.96 11.60
CA ILE A 7 2.62 -23.65 11.18
C ILE A 7 2.27 -22.19 11.47
N GLN A 8 2.58 -21.71 12.68
CA GLN A 8 2.38 -20.31 13.06
C GLN A 8 3.14 -19.35 12.14
N SER A 9 4.39 -19.68 11.76
CA SER A 9 5.16 -18.86 10.81
C SER A 9 4.50 -18.77 9.43
N LYS A 10 3.97 -19.90 8.92
CA LYS A 10 3.30 -19.95 7.61
C LYS A 10 2.00 -19.14 7.61
N GLU A 11 1.24 -19.20 8.70
CA GLU A 11 0.01 -18.42 8.83
C GLU A 11 0.30 -16.90 8.85
N GLN A 12 1.35 -16.50 9.56
CA GLN A 12 1.81 -15.11 9.60
C GLN A 12 2.28 -14.61 8.23
N VAL A 13 3.05 -15.42 7.50
CA VAL A 13 3.45 -15.12 6.12
C VAL A 13 2.22 -14.94 5.22
N LYS A 14 1.25 -15.85 5.30
CA LYS A 14 0.01 -15.76 4.51
C LYS A 14 -0.78 -14.48 4.82
N LYS A 15 -0.95 -14.14 6.11
CA LYS A 15 -1.64 -12.91 6.53
C LYS A 15 -0.91 -11.65 6.04
N ALA A 16 0.41 -11.58 6.27
CA ALA A 16 1.24 -10.47 5.79
C ALA A 16 1.18 -10.29 4.27
N SER A 17 1.19 -11.40 3.53
CA SER A 17 1.08 -11.39 2.07
C SER A 17 -0.29 -10.88 1.61
N GLY A 18 -1.37 -11.33 2.26
CA GLY A 18 -2.72 -10.82 1.99
C GLY A 18 -2.84 -9.31 2.23
N ILE A 19 -2.26 -8.82 3.32
CA ILE A 19 -2.21 -7.39 3.63
C ILE A 19 -1.46 -6.61 2.53
N ALA A 20 -0.28 -7.09 2.11
CA ALA A 20 0.48 -6.46 1.04
C ALA A 20 -0.28 -6.47 -0.30
N LEU A 21 -1.02 -7.54 -0.61
CA LEU A 21 -1.89 -7.60 -1.77
C LEU A 21 -3.01 -6.56 -1.70
N TRP A 22 -3.73 -6.44 -0.58
CA TRP A 22 -4.74 -5.40 -0.41
C TRP A 22 -4.16 -3.98 -0.57
N SER A 23 -2.92 -3.76 -0.15
CA SER A 23 -2.21 -2.51 -0.42
C SER A 23 -2.01 -2.26 -1.92
N ILE A 24 -1.53 -3.26 -2.67
CA ILE A 24 -1.32 -3.13 -4.12
C ILE A 24 -2.66 -2.94 -4.84
N LEU A 25 -3.70 -3.67 -4.45
CA LEU A 25 -5.04 -3.56 -5.01
C LEU A 25 -5.61 -2.14 -4.85
N ASN A 26 -5.41 -1.54 -3.67
CA ASN A 26 -5.85 -0.16 -3.42
C ASN A 26 -5.12 0.86 -4.31
N LEU A 27 -3.84 0.62 -4.60
CA LEU A 27 -3.05 1.50 -5.47
C LEU A 27 -3.41 1.33 -6.94
N THR A 28 -3.89 0.16 -7.38
CA THR A 28 -4.00 -0.15 -8.82
C THR A 28 -5.43 -0.07 -9.35
N PHE A 29 -6.31 -1.01 -8.97
CA PHE A 29 -7.61 -1.18 -9.64
C PHE A 29 -8.82 -1.29 -8.70
N LEU A 30 -8.62 -1.38 -7.38
CA LEU A 30 -9.70 -1.39 -6.38
C LEU A 30 -9.44 -0.36 -5.27
N PRO A 31 -9.30 0.94 -5.62
CA PRO A 31 -9.11 1.99 -4.63
C PRO A 31 -10.33 2.10 -3.70
N GLY A 32 -10.10 2.48 -2.45
CA GLY A 32 -11.14 2.63 -1.43
C GLY A 32 -11.61 1.29 -0.84
N LEU A 33 -12.12 0.37 -1.66
CA LEU A 33 -12.59 -0.93 -1.18
C LEU A 33 -11.45 -1.75 -0.55
N SER A 34 -10.30 -1.79 -1.21
CA SER A 34 -9.12 -2.49 -0.69
C SER A 34 -8.58 -1.83 0.58
N PHE A 35 -8.67 -0.50 0.69
CA PHE A 35 -8.30 0.22 1.90
C PHE A 35 -9.24 -0.09 3.07
N ILE A 36 -10.55 -0.19 2.83
CA ILE A 36 -11.51 -0.65 3.84
C ILE A 36 -11.14 -2.06 4.34
N MET A 37 -10.77 -2.97 3.43
CA MET A 37 -10.30 -4.31 3.81
C MET A 37 -9.04 -4.27 4.69
N LEU A 38 -8.11 -3.35 4.44
CA LEU A 38 -6.95 -3.14 5.33
C LEU A 38 -7.38 -2.67 6.72
N LEU A 39 -8.31 -1.72 6.81
CA LEU A 39 -8.80 -1.23 8.10
C LEU A 39 -9.52 -2.33 8.90
N LEU A 40 -10.32 -3.17 8.24
CA LEU A 40 -10.99 -4.33 8.86
C LEU A 40 -10.02 -5.40 9.38
N GLN A 41 -8.79 -5.45 8.85
CA GLN A 41 -7.74 -6.35 9.33
C GLN A 41 -7.04 -5.82 10.58
N ARG A 42 -7.17 -4.51 10.90
CA ARG A 42 -6.47 -3.86 12.02
C ARG A 42 -6.78 -4.48 13.38
N SER A 43 -8.03 -4.87 13.61
CA SER A 43 -8.45 -5.51 14.86
C SER A 43 -8.16 -7.02 14.91
N LYS A 44 -7.84 -7.64 13.76
CA LYS A 44 -7.67 -9.10 13.63
C LYS A 44 -6.22 -9.57 13.74
N VAL A 45 -5.29 -8.63 13.82
CA VAL A 45 -3.86 -8.91 13.81
C VAL A 45 -3.30 -8.79 15.22
N GLN A 46 -2.52 -9.79 15.62
CA GLN A 46 -1.89 -9.81 16.94
C GLN A 46 -0.82 -8.71 17.04
N PRO A 47 -0.75 -7.98 18.18
CA PRO A 47 0.31 -7.01 18.42
C PRO A 47 1.70 -7.61 18.17
N GLU A 48 2.62 -6.80 17.64
CA GLU A 48 4.02 -7.16 17.35
C GLU A 48 4.29 -8.30 16.34
N SER A 49 3.23 -8.91 15.80
CA SER A 49 3.35 -9.95 14.78
C SER A 49 3.91 -9.42 13.46
N LEU A 50 4.42 -10.33 12.60
CA LEU A 50 4.86 -10.00 11.25
C LEU A 50 3.74 -9.28 10.47
N SER A 51 2.52 -9.81 10.55
CA SER A 51 1.36 -9.23 9.90
C SER A 51 1.01 -7.83 10.44
N ALA A 52 1.25 -7.53 11.72
CA ALA A 52 1.01 -6.19 12.29
C ALA A 52 1.92 -5.13 11.66
N ARG A 53 3.20 -5.49 11.47
CA ARG A 53 4.20 -4.61 10.86
C ARG A 53 3.89 -4.34 9.39
N HIS A 54 3.50 -5.38 8.64
CA HIS A 54 3.03 -5.23 7.26
C HIS A 54 1.76 -4.39 7.17
N LEU A 55 0.82 -4.55 8.10
CA LEU A 55 -0.41 -3.77 8.12
C LEU A 55 -0.18 -2.29 8.38
N GLY A 56 0.63 -1.97 9.39
CA GLY A 56 0.99 -0.58 9.70
C GLY A 56 1.70 0.09 8.54
N PHE A 57 2.58 -0.63 7.84
CA PHE A 57 3.24 -0.15 6.64
C PHE A 57 2.26 0.08 5.48
N ALA A 58 1.43 -0.91 5.17
CA ALA A 58 0.42 -0.83 4.11
C ALA A 58 -0.51 0.38 4.30
N ILE A 59 -1.03 0.59 5.51
CA ILE A 59 -1.92 1.73 5.80
C ILE A 59 -1.20 3.06 5.55
N LYS A 60 0.03 3.22 6.06
CA LYS A 60 0.81 4.46 5.88
C LYS A 60 1.12 4.73 4.40
N LEU A 61 1.50 3.69 3.66
CA LEU A 61 1.81 3.79 2.24
C LEU A 61 0.59 4.26 1.44
N ASN A 62 -0.58 3.64 1.68
CA ASN A 62 -1.82 4.01 0.99
C ASN A 62 -2.32 5.40 1.37
N LEU A 63 -2.13 5.82 2.63
CA LEU A 63 -2.49 7.17 3.05
C LEU A 63 -1.58 8.22 2.41
N ALA A 64 -0.28 7.93 2.27
CA ALA A 64 0.65 8.78 1.54
C ALA A 64 0.28 8.89 0.05
N ALA A 65 -0.12 7.79 -0.58
CA ALA A 65 -0.62 7.80 -1.96
C ALA A 65 -1.91 8.62 -2.10
N ALA A 66 -2.84 8.52 -1.15
CA ALA A 66 -4.05 9.35 -1.12
C ALA A 66 -3.73 10.84 -0.96
N ALA A 67 -2.76 11.19 -0.10
CA ALA A 67 -2.28 12.57 0.04
C ALA A 67 -1.66 13.10 -1.27
N ALA A 68 -0.86 12.28 -1.97
CA ALA A 68 -0.30 12.62 -3.27
C ALA A 68 -1.39 12.85 -4.33
N LEU A 69 -2.47 12.05 -4.31
CA LEU A 69 -3.63 12.23 -5.19
C LEU A 69 -4.35 13.56 -4.93
N ILE A 70 -4.56 13.91 -3.66
CA ILE A 70 -5.15 15.21 -3.29
C ILE A 70 -4.26 16.35 -3.78
N PHE A 71 -2.94 16.24 -3.54
CA PHE A 71 -1.97 17.25 -3.97
C PHE A 71 -2.00 17.48 -5.48
N VAL A 72 -1.97 16.42 -6.29
CA VAL A 72 -2.00 16.58 -7.75
C VAL A 72 -3.36 17.11 -8.23
N SER A 73 -4.45 16.81 -7.52
CA SER A 73 -5.79 17.34 -7.83
C SER A 73 -5.87 18.86 -7.57
N ILE A 74 -5.20 19.35 -6.53
CA ILE A 74 -5.07 20.80 -6.28
C ILE A 74 -4.25 21.46 -7.39
N LEU A 75 -3.13 20.84 -7.78
CA LEU A 75 -2.26 21.35 -8.83
C LEU A 75 -3.00 21.48 -10.17
N MET A 76 -3.87 20.52 -10.50
CA MET A 76 -4.76 20.57 -11.68
C MET A 76 -5.61 21.83 -11.71
N ILE A 77 -6.23 22.19 -10.58
CA ILE A 77 -7.08 23.38 -10.47
C ILE A 77 -6.24 24.65 -10.62
N MET A 78 -5.05 24.69 -10.01
CA MET A 78 -4.17 25.87 -10.04
C MET A 78 -3.55 26.15 -11.42
N LEU A 79 -3.22 25.11 -12.19
CA LEU A 79 -2.49 25.23 -13.46
C LEU A 79 -3.40 25.48 -14.69
N GLY A 80 -4.65 25.90 -14.50
CA GLY A 80 -5.57 26.22 -15.59
C GLY A 80 -6.81 25.32 -15.69
N GLY A 81 -7.01 24.43 -14.72
CA GLY A 81 -8.20 23.60 -14.61
C GLY A 81 -8.32 22.53 -15.70
N PHE A 82 -9.50 21.91 -15.78
CA PHE A 82 -9.75 20.73 -16.60
C PHE A 82 -9.82 20.99 -18.12
N ASN A 83 -9.81 22.26 -18.55
CA ASN A 83 -10.02 22.65 -19.94
C ASN A 83 -8.71 22.77 -20.75
N SER A 84 -7.55 22.80 -20.07
CA SER A 84 -6.26 22.97 -20.73
C SER A 84 -5.58 21.61 -20.97
N GLY A 85 -5.33 21.29 -22.25
CA GLY A 85 -4.62 20.06 -22.62
C GLY A 85 -3.20 19.97 -22.05
N TRP A 86 -2.50 21.11 -21.95
CA TRP A 86 -1.16 21.15 -21.34
C TRP A 86 -1.19 20.82 -19.84
N THR A 87 -2.23 21.26 -19.13
CA THR A 87 -2.41 20.94 -17.71
C THR A 87 -2.56 19.44 -17.50
N TRP A 88 -3.33 18.76 -18.37
CA TRP A 88 -3.43 17.30 -18.37
C TRP A 88 -2.10 16.60 -18.59
N VAL A 89 -1.29 17.05 -19.56
CA VAL A 89 0.04 16.48 -19.81
C VAL A 89 0.89 16.53 -18.54
N PHE A 90 1.02 17.69 -17.91
CA PHE A 90 1.82 17.84 -16.69
C PHE A 90 1.27 17.00 -15.52
N VAL A 91 -0.04 17.06 -15.29
CA VAL A 91 -0.69 16.37 -14.17
C VAL A 91 -0.60 14.85 -14.33
N ILE A 92 -0.88 14.31 -15.52
CA ILE A 92 -0.81 12.88 -15.78
C ILE A 92 0.64 12.39 -15.65
N THR A 93 1.61 13.08 -16.26
CA THR A 93 3.01 12.67 -16.19
C THR A 93 3.50 12.65 -14.74
N TYR A 94 3.22 13.70 -13.96
CA TYR A 94 3.59 13.73 -12.56
C TYR A 94 2.89 12.63 -11.76
N PHE A 95 1.57 12.47 -11.94
CA PHE A 95 0.80 11.44 -11.27
C PHE A 95 1.36 10.05 -11.54
N VAL A 96 1.58 9.68 -12.81
CA VAL A 96 2.09 8.34 -13.17
C VAL A 96 3.46 8.10 -12.53
N LEU A 97 4.40 9.05 -12.63
CA LEU A 97 5.74 8.89 -12.05
C LEU A 97 5.70 8.68 -10.54
N VAL A 98 5.01 9.55 -9.81
CA VAL A 98 4.90 9.47 -8.35
C VAL A 98 4.10 8.23 -7.93
N HIS A 99 3.04 7.91 -8.66
CA HIS A 99 2.18 6.76 -8.36
C HIS A 99 2.89 5.43 -8.56
N THR A 100 3.71 5.29 -9.62
CA THR A 100 4.52 4.09 -9.85
C THR A 100 5.50 3.83 -8.71
N VAL A 101 6.06 4.87 -8.07
CA VAL A 101 6.92 4.70 -6.88
C VAL A 101 6.17 4.00 -5.75
N PHE A 102 4.93 4.40 -5.47
CA PHE A 102 4.10 3.74 -4.46
C PHE A 102 3.82 2.27 -4.81
N ILE A 103 3.52 1.96 -6.08
CA ILE A 103 3.30 0.59 -6.54
C ILE A 103 4.56 -0.26 -6.33
N VAL A 104 5.74 0.24 -6.74
CA VAL A 104 7.01 -0.49 -6.58
C VAL A 104 7.32 -0.76 -5.11
N ILE A 105 7.09 0.21 -4.23
CA ILE A 105 7.25 0.04 -2.78
C ILE A 105 6.27 -1.02 -2.23
N ALA A 106 5.02 -1.02 -2.70
CA ALA A 106 4.03 -2.01 -2.29
C ALA A 106 4.40 -3.44 -2.76
N VAL A 107 4.89 -3.58 -3.98
CA VAL A 107 5.41 -4.86 -4.52
C VAL A 107 6.62 -5.33 -3.73
N TRP A 108 7.53 -4.43 -3.37
CA TRP A 108 8.66 -4.77 -2.51
C TRP A 108 8.20 -5.28 -1.13
N ALA A 109 7.20 -4.63 -0.53
CA ALA A 109 6.61 -5.10 0.74
C ALA A 109 5.97 -6.51 0.59
N LEU A 110 5.33 -6.80 -0.54
CA LEU A 110 4.80 -8.14 -0.84
C LEU A 110 5.92 -9.19 -0.91
N ILE A 111 7.02 -8.89 -1.62
CA ILE A 111 8.19 -9.79 -1.70
C ILE A 111 8.77 -10.05 -0.31
N ARG A 112 8.88 -9.02 0.54
CA ARG A 112 9.31 -9.18 1.94
C ARG A 112 8.35 -10.07 2.73
N ALA A 113 7.04 -9.92 2.54
CA ALA A 113 6.04 -10.76 3.18
C ALA A 113 6.19 -12.23 2.78
N TRP A 114 6.38 -12.52 1.48
CA TRP A 114 6.63 -13.88 0.98
C TRP A 114 7.90 -14.50 1.55
N ALA A 115 8.94 -13.70 1.77
CA ALA A 115 10.17 -14.13 2.42
C ALA A 115 10.04 -14.30 3.94
N GLY A 116 8.89 -13.98 4.54
CA GLY A 116 8.71 -13.98 6.00
C GLY A 116 9.42 -12.86 6.74
N ASN A 117 9.88 -11.84 6.01
CA ASN A 117 10.62 -10.72 6.53
C ASN A 117 9.70 -9.52 6.80
N THR A 118 10.05 -8.74 7.81
CA THR A 118 9.34 -7.51 8.17
C THR A 118 9.65 -6.42 7.15
N VAL A 119 8.79 -5.40 7.01
CA VAL A 119 9.03 -4.34 6.03
C VAL A 119 10.15 -3.39 6.48
N LEU A 120 10.19 -3.06 7.77
CA LEU A 120 11.25 -2.26 8.38
C LEU A 120 11.79 -3.02 9.60
N SER A 121 13.12 -3.09 9.69
CA SER A 121 13.84 -3.61 10.86
C SER A 121 14.03 -2.44 11.82
N LYS A 122 13.13 -2.29 12.78
CA LYS A 122 13.42 -1.60 14.03
C LYS A 122 13.36 -2.63 15.14
#